data_AF-A0A0X3X025-F1
#
_entry.id   AF-A0A0X3X025-F1
#
_cell.length_a   1.000
_cell.length_b   1.000
_cell.length_c   1.000
_cell.angle_alpha   90.00
_cell.angle_beta   90.00
_cell.angle_gamma   90.00
#
_symmetry.space_group_name_H-M   'P 1'
#
loop_
_entity.id
_entity.type
_entity.pdbx_description
1 polymer ?
#
loop_
_entity_poly.entity_id
_entity_poly.type
_entity_poly.pdbx_seq_one_letter_code
_entity_poly.pdbx_strand_id
1 'polypeptide(L)' 'MDDDRQYRLTLTNAAGRPIATGWWTDRATAQWKFRTWIGSYGTIDGAHIRLTTQMTTAVSAS' A
#
# COMPACT_ATOMS: atom_id res chain seq x y z
N MET A 1 8.24 18.26 7.75
CA MET A 1 6.79 18.02 7.93
C MET A 1 6.31 17.14 6.78
N ASP A 2 6.62 15.85 6.87
CA ASP A 2 6.06 14.78 6.03
C ASP A 2 5.73 13.54 6.89
N ASP A 3 5.91 13.61 8.22
CA ASP A 3 5.76 12.49 9.17
C ASP A 3 4.34 11.91 9.19
N ASP A 4 3.36 12.70 8.76
CA ASP A 4 1.95 12.30 8.71
C ASP A 4 1.55 11.54 7.44
N ARG A 5 2.47 11.33 6.49
CA ARG A 5 2.18 10.59 5.24
C ARG A 5 2.42 9.10 5.45
N GLN A 6 1.36 8.32 5.27
CA GLN A 6 1.42 6.86 5.29
C GLN A 6 1.11 6.30 3.90
N TYR A 7 1.89 5.31 3.49
CA TYR A 7 1.75 4.60 2.23
C TYR A 7 1.22 3.20 2.50
N ARG A 8 0.11 2.84 1.86
CA ARG A 8 -0.52 1.53 1.97
C ARG A 8 -0.37 0.77 0.67
N LEU A 9 0.16 -0.46 0.72
CA LEU A 9 -0.07 -1.45 -0.34
C LEU A 9 -1.24 -2.32 0.02
N THR A 10 -2.09 -2.60 -0.96
CA THR A 10 -3.11 -3.65 -0.88
C THR A 10 -2.95 -4.59 -2.07
N LEU A 11 -2.93 -5.88 -1.80
CA LEU A 11 -3.05 -6.95 -2.78
C LEU A 11 -4.46 -7.52 -2.69
N THR A 12 -5.16 -7.60 -3.81
CA THR A 12 -6.47 -8.22 -3.92
C THR A 12 -6.45 -9.39 -4.89
N ASN A 13 -7.32 -10.37 -4.68
CA ASN A 13 -7.56 -11.45 -5.64
C ASN A 13 -8.49 -11.00 -6.78
N ALA A 14 -8.79 -11.93 -7.70
CA ALA A 14 -9.68 -11.71 -8.85
C ALA A 14 -11.09 -11.23 -8.46
N ALA A 15 -11.56 -11.57 -7.25
CA ALA A 15 -12.84 -11.12 -6.72
C ALA A 15 -12.77 -9.73 -6.04
N GLY A 16 -11.63 -9.03 -6.15
CA GLY A 16 -11.38 -7.74 -5.50
C GLY A 16 -11.24 -7.82 -3.98
N ARG A 17 -11.12 -9.02 -3.39
CA ARG A 17 -10.99 -9.19 -1.95
C ARG A 17 -9.55 -8.96 -1.51
N PRO A 18 -9.28 -8.15 -0.48
CA PRO A 18 -7.93 -7.95 0.03
C PRO A 18 -7.41 -9.24 0.66
N ILE A 19 -6.23 -9.65 0.22
CA ILE A 19 -5.53 -10.84 0.73
C ILE A 19 -4.26 -10.47 1.51
N ALA A 20 -3.64 -9.32 1.20
CA ALA A 20 -2.51 -8.80 1.96
C ALA A 20 -2.50 -7.27 1.96
N THR A 21 -1.97 -6.70 3.04
CA THR A 21 -1.80 -5.26 3.20
C THR A 21 -0.49 -4.95 3.92
N GLY A 22 0.14 -3.83 3.57
CA GLY A 22 1.31 -3.31 4.26
C GLY A 22 1.28 -1.79 4.33
N TRP A 23 1.92 -1.24 5.37
CA TRP A 23 1.99 0.19 5.66
C TRP A 23 3.43 0.64 5.85
N TRP A 24 3.78 1.80 5.30
CA TRP A 24 5.10 2.42 5.44
C TRP A 24 4.96 3.94 5.57
N THR A 25 5.85 4.56 6.33
CA THR A 25 5.98 6.04 6.38
C THR A 25 6.95 6.56 5.32
N ASP A 26 7.91 5.74 4.89
CA ASP A 26 8.87 6.09 3.85
C ASP A 26 8.37 5.73 2.44
N ARG A 27 8.36 6.73 1.56
CA ARG A 27 7.87 6.60 0.17
C ARG A 27 8.74 5.68 -0.68
N ALA A 28 10.06 5.73 -0.50
CA ALA A 28 10.98 4.95 -1.32
C ALA A 28 10.85 3.44 -1.01
N THR A 29 10.68 3.12 0.27
CA THR A 29 10.42 1.78 0.80
C THR A 29 9.08 1.26 0.30
N ALA A 30 8.02 2.06 0.34
CA ALA A 30 6.71 1.68 -0.19
C ALA A 30 6.75 1.36 -1.69
N GLN A 31 7.45 2.18 -2.49
CA GLN A 31 7.66 1.92 -3.93
C GLN A 31 8.52 0.70 -4.21
N TRP A 32 9.55 0.47 -3.40
CA TRP A 32 10.35 -0.75 -3.50
C TRP A 32 9.51 -1.99 -3.23
N LYS A 33 8.73 -2.00 -2.14
CA LYS A 33 7.81 -3.09 -1.82
C LYS A 33 6.76 -3.32 -2.89
N PHE A 34 6.27 -2.25 -3.53
CA PHE A 34 5.31 -2.36 -4.64
C PHE A 34 5.90 -3.15 -5.81
N ARG A 35 7.12 -2.84 -6.23
CA ARG A 35 7.83 -3.59 -7.28
C ARG A 35 8.11 -5.04 -6.88
N THR A 36 8.50 -5.27 -5.62
CA THR A 36 8.69 -6.64 -5.11
C THR A 36 7.39 -7.44 -5.18
N TRP A 37 6.26 -6.86 -4.76
CA TRP A 37 4.96 -7.55 -4.82
C TRP A 37 4.53 -7.84 -6.26
N ILE A 38 4.80 -6.94 -7.21
CA ILE A 38 4.57 -7.23 -8.64
C ILE A 38 5.39 -8.45 -9.07
N GLY A 39 6.66 -8.52 -8.69
CA GLY A 39 7.52 -9.68 -9.02
C GLY A 39 7.04 -10.98 -8.37
N SER A 40 6.52 -10.93 -7.14
CA SER A 40 6.08 -12.11 -6.40
C SER A 40 4.67 -12.59 -6.75
N TYR A 41 3.75 -11.68 -7.06
CA TYR A 41 2.32 -11.97 -7.18
C TYR A 41 1.71 -11.56 -8.51
N GLY A 42 2.43 -10.82 -9.36
CA GLY A 42 1.90 -10.30 -10.63
C GLY A 42 1.61 -11.37 -11.68
N THR A 43 2.09 -12.60 -11.49
CA THR A 43 1.77 -13.76 -12.35
C THR A 43 0.50 -14.49 -11.93
N ILE A 44 -0.07 -14.16 -10.76
CA ILE A 44 -1.32 -14.75 -10.29
C ILE A 44 -2.48 -14.11 -11.05
N ASP A 45 -3.29 -14.93 -11.71
CA ASP A 45 -4.42 -14.46 -12.51
C ASP A 45 -5.42 -13.67 -11.65
N GLY A 46 -5.83 -12.50 -12.16
CA GLY A 46 -6.70 -11.55 -11.47
C GLY A 46 -6.13 -10.93 -10.19
N ALA A 47 -4.84 -11.10 -9.88
CA ALA A 47 -4.22 -10.38 -8.77
C ALA A 47 -4.05 -8.89 -9.10
N HIS A 48 -4.47 -8.01 -8.18
CA HIS A 48 -4.27 -6.57 -8.30
C HIS A 48 -3.50 -6.03 -7.11
N ILE A 49 -2.46 -5.24 -7.40
CA ILE A 49 -1.65 -4.58 -6.37
C ILE A 49 -1.85 -3.08 -6.52
N ARG A 50 -2.17 -2.40 -5.42
CA ARG A 50 -2.37 -0.95 -5.38
C ARG A 50 -1.54 -0.32 -4.28
N LEU A 51 -0.78 0.72 -4.62
CA LEU A 51 -0.09 1.61 -3.67
C LEU A 51 -0.89 2.91 -3.56
N THR A 52 -1.32 3.27 -2.35
CA THR A 52 -2.04 4.52 -2.05
C THR A 52 -1.32 5.31 -0.97
N THR A 53 -1.41 6.64 -1.01
CA THR A 53 -0.92 7.52 0.05
C THR A 53 -2.10 8.07 0.84
N GLN A 54 -1.97 8.09 2.16
CA GLN A 54 -2.89 8.71 3.10
C GLN A 54 -2.14 9.79 3.87
N MET A 55 -2.73 10.97 4.00
CA MET A 55 -2.28 11.99 4.94
C MET A 55 -3.08 11.82 6.22
N THR A 56 -2.41 11.57 7.33
CA THR A 56 -3.03 11.52 8.64
C THR A 56 -3.06 12.94 9.19
N THR A 57 -4.11 13.70 8.89
CA THR A 57 -4.28 14.98 9.59
C THR A 57 -4.54 14.67 11.05
N ALA A 58 -3.64 15.09 11.94
CA ALA A 58 -3.88 15.04 13.37
C ALA A 58 -5.12 15.90 13.67
N VAL A 59 -6.26 15.25 13.92
CA VAL A 59 -7.43 15.95 14.44
C VAL A 59 -7.13 16.24 15.90
N SER A 60 -6.72 17.47 16.20
CA SER A 60 -6.69 17.96 17.58
C SER A 60 -8.13 18.03 18.08
N ALA A 61 -8.58 16.97 18.76
CA ALA A 61 -9.77 17.07 19.60
C ALA A 61 -9.46 18.07 20.72
N SER A 62 -10.22 19.17 20.76
CA SER A 62 -10.20 20.17 21.85
C SER A 62 -11.12 19.73 22.98
#